data_AF-A0A958IS80-F1
#
_entry.id   AF-A0A958IS80-F1
#
_cell.length_a   1.000
_cell.length_b   1.000
_cell.length_c   1.000
_cell.angle_alpha   90.00
_cell.angle_beta   90.00
_cell.angle_gamma   90.00
#
_symmetry.space_group_name_H-M   'P 1'
#
loop_
_entity.id
_entity.type
_entity.pdbx_description
1 polymer ?
#
loop_
_entity_poly.entity_id
_entity_poly.type
_entity_poly.pdbx_seq_one_letter_code
_entity_poly.pdbx_strand_id
1 'polypeptide(L)'
;MKKIHIWCTLITLLLLQTVWGQENLTLGQAWEIAVANNLNLQQQAQDLRSAETEVNIRKADYLPAIAAGASYNYVSELARLEFPASIPGFPGQIEA
;
A
#
# COMPACT_ATOMS: atom_id res chain seq x y z
N MET A 1 -56.42 17.15 -9.14
CA MET A 1 -56.55 15.98 -8.23
C MET A 1 -55.60 14.82 -8.58
N LYS A 2 -55.37 14.48 -9.86
CA LYS A 2 -54.48 13.38 -10.29
C LYS A 2 -53.02 13.49 -9.77
N LYS A 3 -52.46 14.70 -9.70
CA LYS A 3 -51.08 14.93 -9.20
C LYS A 3 -50.89 14.59 -7.72
N ILE A 4 -51.91 14.83 -6.90
CA ILE A 4 -51.90 14.52 -5.46
C ILE A 4 -51.98 13.00 -5.24
N HIS A 5 -52.75 12.29 -6.06
CA HIS A 5 -52.79 10.82 -6.01
C HIS A 5 -51.44 10.20 -6.42
N ILE A 6 -50.79 10.74 -7.47
CA ILE A 6 -49.45 10.30 -7.89
C ILE A 6 -48.42 10.49 -6.77
N TRP A 7 -48.47 11.63 -6.07
CA TRP A 7 -47.59 11.91 -4.94
C TRP A 7 -47.86 10.98 -3.75
N CYS A 8 -49.13 10.72 -3.41
CA CYS A 8 -49.49 9.73 -2.41
C CYS A 8 -48.97 8.34 -2.75
N THR A 9 -49.14 7.86 -4.00
CA THR A 9 -48.68 6.53 -4.39
C THR A 9 -47.16 6.39 -4.34
N LEU A 10 -46.42 7.48 -4.64
CA LEU A 10 -44.96 7.48 -4.64
C LEU A 10 -44.40 7.50 -3.21
N ILE A 11 -45.06 8.20 -2.29
CA ILE A 11 -44.78 8.16 -0.86
C ILE A 11 -45.06 6.77 -0.28
N THR A 12 -46.18 6.14 -0.65
CA THR A 12 -46.48 4.78 -0.21
C THR A 12 -45.42 3.79 -0.69
N LEU A 13 -45.00 3.88 -1.96
CA LEU A 13 -43.96 3.01 -2.53
C LEU A 13 -42.61 3.15 -1.82
N LEU A 14 -42.26 4.37 -1.38
CA LEU A 14 -41.02 4.63 -0.64
C LEU A 14 -41.06 4.00 0.76
N LEU A 15 -42.21 4.06 1.44
CA LEU A 15 -42.37 3.53 2.80
C LEU A 15 -42.30 1.99 2.86
N LEU A 16 -42.73 1.29 1.81
CA LEU A 16 -42.66 -0.18 1.72
C LEU A 16 -41.22 -0.73 1.82
N GLN A 17 -40.20 0.07 1.48
CA GLN A 17 -38.81 -0.39 1.46
C GLN A 17 -38.18 -0.53 2.86
N THR A 18 -38.80 0.00 3.91
CA THR A 18 -38.18 0.07 5.25
C THR A 18 -38.29 -1.23 6.07
N VAL A 19 -39.16 -2.16 5.69
CA VAL A 19 -39.51 -3.34 6.51
C VAL A 19 -38.48 -4.47 6.42
N TRP A 20 -37.70 -4.53 5.33
CA TRP A 20 -36.77 -5.64 5.08
C TRP A 20 -35.32 -5.36 5.50
N GLY A 21 -35.04 -4.20 6.12
CA GLY A 21 -33.67 -3.77 6.45
C GLY A 21 -33.19 -4.08 7.88
N GLN A 22 -34.05 -4.56 8.78
CA GLN A 22 -33.70 -4.79 10.19
C GLN A 22 -33.75 -6.27 10.55
N GLU A 23 -32.60 -6.95 10.47
CA GLU A 23 -32.41 -8.27 11.07
C GLU A 23 -32.02 -8.08 12.56
N ASN A 24 -32.68 -8.79 13.47
CA ASN A 24 -32.41 -8.69 14.91
C ASN A 24 -31.13 -9.46 15.25
N LEU A 25 -30.02 -8.73 15.33
CA LEU A 25 -28.71 -9.30 15.60
C LEU A 25 -28.62 -9.76 17.06
N THR A 26 -28.42 -11.05 17.27
CA THR A 26 -28.14 -11.57 18.62
C THR A 26 -26.76 -11.15 19.09
N LEU A 27 -26.53 -11.10 20.41
CA LEU A 27 -25.22 -10.73 20.97
C LEU A 27 -24.08 -11.60 20.44
N GLY A 28 -24.33 -12.90 20.24
CA GLY A 28 -23.34 -13.83 19.67
C GLY A 28 -22.98 -13.49 18.22
N GLN A 29 -23.98 -13.21 17.38
CA GLN A 29 -23.75 -12.82 15.99
C GLN A 29 -23.03 -11.47 15.89
N ALA A 30 -23.40 -10.51 16.75
CA ALA A 30 -22.74 -9.21 16.83
C ALA A 30 -21.25 -9.36 17.18
N TRP A 31 -20.94 -10.24 18.15
CA TRP A 31 -19.57 -10.54 18.54
C TRP A 31 -18.77 -11.19 17.41
N GLU A 32 -19.33 -12.18 16.73
CA GLU A 32 -18.66 -12.89 15.64
C GLU A 32 -18.36 -11.94 14.46
N ILE A 33 -19.33 -11.11 14.07
CA ILE A 33 -19.15 -10.09 13.03
C ILE A 33 -18.10 -9.07 13.46
N ALA A 34 -18.14 -8.63 14.72
CA ALA A 34 -17.19 -7.67 15.25
C ALA A 34 -15.77 -8.23 15.22
N VAL A 35 -15.54 -9.47 15.66
CA VAL A 35 -14.22 -10.11 15.64
C VAL A 35 -13.73 -10.33 14.21
N ALA A 36 -14.59 -10.83 13.32
CA ALA A 36 -14.23 -11.10 11.92
C ALA A 36 -13.82 -9.81 11.17
N ASN A 37 -14.48 -8.69 11.46
CA ASN A 37 -14.27 -7.41 10.79
C ASN A 37 -13.45 -6.40 11.62
N ASN A 38 -12.88 -6.82 12.75
CA ASN A 38 -12.13 -5.93 13.60
C ASN A 38 -10.80 -5.55 12.94
N LEU A 39 -10.69 -4.28 12.49
CA LEU A 39 -9.48 -3.78 11.86
C LEU A 39 -8.25 -3.82 12.78
N ASN A 40 -8.42 -3.64 14.09
CA ASN A 40 -7.33 -3.70 15.04
C ASN A 40 -6.79 -5.14 15.16
N LEU A 41 -7.67 -6.15 15.22
CA LEU A 41 -7.23 -7.56 15.20
C LEU A 41 -6.54 -7.92 13.88
N GLN A 42 -7.03 -7.41 12.75
CA GLN A 42 -6.38 -7.62 11.46
C GLN A 42 -4.99 -6.96 11.40
N GLN A 43 -4.84 -5.76 11.95
CA GLN A 43 -3.54 -5.09 12.07
C GLN A 43 -2.59 -5.88 12.96
N GLN A 44 -3.02 -6.32 14.14
CA GLN A 44 -2.21 -7.14 15.04
C GLN A 44 -1.79 -8.48 14.40
N ALA A 45 -2.69 -9.12 13.65
CA ALA A 45 -2.35 -10.33 12.91
C ALA A 45 -1.31 -10.06 11.82
N GLN A 46 -1.37 -8.90 11.16
CA GLN A 46 -0.36 -8.50 10.20
C GLN A 46 0.99 -8.21 10.87
N ASP A 47 1.00 -7.56 12.03
CA ASP A 47 2.21 -7.30 12.80
C ASP A 47 2.89 -8.59 13.24
N LEU A 48 2.12 -9.60 13.66
CA LEU A 48 2.64 -10.94 13.95
C LEU A 48 3.31 -11.57 12.73
N ARG A 49 2.65 -11.54 11.56
CA ARG A 49 3.25 -12.07 10.31
C ARG A 49 4.54 -11.34 9.93
N SER A 50 4.58 -10.02 10.14
CA SER A 50 5.78 -9.23 9.91
C SER A 50 6.91 -9.63 10.86
N ALA A 51 6.61 -9.81 12.15
CA ALA A 51 7.59 -10.26 13.15
C ALA A 51 8.14 -11.67 12.83
N GLU A 52 7.29 -12.61 12.42
CA GLU A 52 7.71 -13.95 11.99
C GLU A 52 8.63 -13.89 10.76
N THR A 53 8.29 -13.04 9.81
CA THR A 53 9.11 -12.81 8.61
C THR A 53 10.46 -12.23 8.99
N GLU A 54 10.50 -11.25 9.89
CA GLU A 54 11.75 -10.68 10.38
C GLU A 54 12.62 -11.74 11.06
N VAL A 55 12.04 -12.55 11.96
CA VAL A 55 12.78 -13.67 12.59
C VAL A 55 13.37 -14.62 11.54
N ASN A 56 12.62 -14.92 10.48
CA ASN A 56 13.12 -15.78 9.40
C ASN A 56 14.22 -15.12 8.57
N ILE A 57 14.14 -13.82 8.30
CA ILE A 57 15.22 -13.05 7.66
C ILE A 57 16.47 -13.10 8.54
N ARG A 58 16.35 -12.83 9.85
CA ARG A 58 17.48 -12.92 10.79
C ARG A 58 18.10 -14.30 10.81
N LYS A 59 17.30 -15.37 10.68
CA LYS A 59 17.81 -16.74 10.53
C LYS A 59 18.56 -16.93 9.22
N ALA A 60 18.04 -16.40 8.12
CA ALA A 60 18.68 -16.46 6.81
C ALA A 60 20.01 -15.69 6.77
N ASP A 61 20.15 -14.61 7.55
CA ASP A 61 21.40 -13.85 7.68
C ASP A 61 22.56 -14.69 8.25
N TYR A 62 22.28 -15.77 8.97
CA TYR A 62 23.31 -16.72 9.44
C TYR A 62 23.76 -17.71 8.36
N LEU A 63 23.09 -17.74 7.21
CA LEU A 63 23.41 -18.62 6.11
C LEU A 63 24.12 -17.87 4.98
N PRO A 64 25.06 -18.52 4.26
CA PRO A 64 25.65 -17.91 3.09
C PRO A 64 24.62 -17.73 1.98
N ALA A 65 24.53 -16.52 1.42
CA ALA A 65 23.70 -16.25 0.26
C ALA A 65 24.35 -16.82 -1.01
N ILE A 66 23.66 -17.73 -1.71
CA ILE A 66 24.09 -18.26 -3.00
C ILE A 66 23.33 -17.50 -4.09
N ALA A 67 24.03 -16.73 -4.91
CA ALA A 67 23.47 -16.00 -6.03
C ALA A 67 24.30 -16.24 -7.30
N ALA A 68 23.62 -16.37 -8.44
CA ALA A 68 24.25 -16.46 -9.75
C ALA A 68 23.86 -15.21 -10.56
N GLY A 69 24.85 -14.53 -11.13
CA GLY A 69 24.62 -13.33 -11.94
C GLY A 69 25.62 -13.22 -13.09
N ALA A 70 25.17 -12.67 -14.20
CA ALA A 70 26.01 -12.29 -15.34
C ALA A 70 25.87 -10.78 -15.55
N SER A 71 26.99 -10.08 -15.75
CA SER A 71 26.99 -8.63 -16.01
C SER A 71 27.97 -8.33 -17.14
N TYR A 72 27.54 -7.50 -18.09
CA TYR A 72 28.37 -6.98 -19.18
C TYR A 72 28.24 -5.46 -19.18
N ASN A 73 29.35 -4.76 -18.96
CA ASN A 73 29.41 -3.30 -18.98
C ASN A 73 30.43 -2.87 -20.04
N TYR A 74 29.97 -2.09 -21.02
CA TYR A 74 30.83 -1.48 -22.04
C TYR A 74 30.76 0.04 -21.89
N VAL A 75 31.91 0.66 -21.61
CA VAL A 75 32.06 2.10 -21.47
C VAL A 75 33.06 2.57 -22.52
N SER A 76 32.58 3.29 -23.53
CA SER A 76 33.39 3.76 -24.67
C SER A 76 34.04 5.13 -24.44
N GLU A 77 33.57 5.88 -23.45
CA GLU A 77 34.01 7.25 -23.23
C GLU A 77 34.26 7.44 -21.74
N LEU A 78 35.46 7.89 -21.38
CA LEU A 78 35.76 8.32 -20.03
C LEU A 78 34.85 9.52 -19.75
N ALA A 79 34.10 9.49 -18.65
CA ALA A 79 33.32 10.64 -18.21
C ALA A 79 34.27 11.84 -18.10
N ARG A 80 34.27 12.71 -19.12
CA ARG A 80 35.06 13.92 -19.14
C ARG A 80 34.41 14.86 -18.13
N LEU A 81 34.95 14.85 -16.92
CA LEU A 81 34.58 15.79 -15.88
C LEU A 81 35.09 17.16 -16.32
N GLU A 82 34.24 17.90 -17.03
CA GLU A 82 34.49 19.29 -17.37
C GLU A 82 34.31 20.12 -16.10
N PHE A 83 35.44 20.46 -15.47
CA PHE A 83 35.45 21.39 -14.36
C PHE A 83 35.25 22.81 -14.91
N PRO A 84 34.21 23.54 -14.51
CA PRO A 84 34.07 24.95 -14.89
C PRO A 84 35.19 25.76 -14.22
N ALA A 85 36.15 26.18 -15.04
CA ALA A 85 37.21 27.18 -14.88
C ALA A 85 37.84 27.47 -13.48
N SER A 86 39.18 27.43 -13.47
CA SER A 86 40.12 28.08 -12.56
C SER A 86 39.77 28.07 -11.06
N ILE A 87 40.07 26.95 -10.41
CA ILE A 87 40.15 26.91 -8.95
C ILE A 87 41.49 27.56 -8.53
N PRO A 88 41.52 28.47 -7.55
CA PRO A 88 42.74 29.12 -7.09
C PRO A 88 43.81 28.08 -6.74
N GLY A 89 44.96 28.12 -7.42
CA GLY A 89 46.09 27.20 -7.20
C GLY A 89 46.37 26.21 -8.34
N PHE A 90 45.51 26.11 -9.36
CA PHE A 90 45.76 25.28 -10.54
C PHE A 90 45.73 26.16 -11.81
N PRO A 91 46.87 26.37 -12.51
CA PRO A 91 46.86 27.06 -13.79
C PRO A 91 46.19 26.17 -14.84
N GLY A 92 45.11 26.68 -15.45
CA GLY A 92 44.48 26.02 -16.60
C GLY A 92 45.47 25.87 -17.74
N GLN A 93 45.45 24.72 -18.41
CA GLN A 93 46.25 24.49 -19.61
C GLN A 93 45.83 25.51 -20.68
N ILE A 94 46.79 26.32 -21.14
CA ILE A 94 46.64 27.21 -22.29
C ILE A 94 47.02 26.36 -23.51
N GLU A 95 46.04 25.96 -24.32
CA GLU A 95 46.31 25.36 -25.63
C GLU A 95 46.86 26.44 -26.58
N ALA A 96 47.92 26.09 -27.32
CA ALA A 96 48.45 26.83 -28.46
C ALA A 96 47.78 26.36 -29.76
#